data_AF-A0A6B1G5A1-F1
#
_entry.id   AF-A0A6B1G5A1-F1
#
_cell.length_a   1.000
_cell.length_b   1.000
_cell.length_c   1.000
_cell.angle_alpha   90.00
_cell.angle_beta   90.00
_cell.angle_gamma   90.00
#
_symmetry.space_group_name_H-M   'P 1'
#
loop_
_entity.id
_entity.type
_entity.pdbx_description
1 polymer ?
#
loop_
_entity_poly.entity_id
_entity_poly.type
_entity_poly.pdbx_seq_one_letter_code
_entity_poly.pdbx_strand_id
1 'polypeptide(L)'
;MTQQATPLGTDPIDADPFDDSRMGLLEHLAELRNRMIWIVGALFFGIVVSIAFVEPVIAFITEPVTSAGGSETDPNKLIAIGPTDTIFVFFKVMFVMGVIVAMPVLVYQIIAFIAPGLYPHEKRSLFLLLPGVMVLFFGGAAFANFVMLPVAVGFLQNFLGDVID
;
A
#
# COMPACT_ATOMS: atom_id res chain seq x y z
N MET A 1 -40.94 42.09 55.98
CA MET A 1 -41.02 41.66 54.58
C MET A 1 -39.75 42.08 53.87
N THR A 2 -38.71 41.24 53.94
CA THR A 2 -37.43 41.44 53.26
C THR A 2 -37.19 40.16 52.45
N GLN A 3 -37.62 40.20 51.19
CA GLN A 3 -37.54 39.08 50.26
C GLN A 3 -36.10 38.96 49.75
N GLN A 4 -35.45 37.86 50.11
CA GLN A 4 -34.14 37.45 49.59
C GLN A 4 -34.29 37.10 48.11
N ALA A 5 -33.56 37.79 47.23
CA ALA A 5 -33.35 37.35 45.86
C ALA A 5 -32.28 36.25 45.86
N THR A 6 -32.70 35.03 45.55
CA THR A 6 -31.81 33.87 45.35
C THR A 6 -31.11 34.04 43.99
N PRO A 7 -29.78 33.87 43.87
CA PRO A 7 -29.11 33.99 42.59
C PRO A 7 -29.53 32.85 41.66
N LEU A 8 -29.91 33.20 40.44
CA LEU A 8 -30.27 32.28 39.36
C LEU A 8 -29.13 31.27 39.18
N GLY A 9 -29.45 29.98 39.34
CA GLY A 9 -28.49 28.91 39.16
C GLY A 9 -27.83 28.99 37.79
N THR A 10 -26.50 28.96 37.78
CA THR A 10 -25.72 28.57 36.61
C THR A 10 -25.89 27.07 36.44
N ASP A 11 -26.98 26.67 35.78
CA ASP A 11 -27.12 25.31 35.28
C ASP A 11 -26.02 25.07 34.23
N PRO A 12 -25.12 24.09 34.42
CA PRO A 12 -24.15 23.69 33.40
C PRO A 12 -24.83 22.76 32.38
N ILE A 13 -26.02 23.15 31.90
CA ILE A 13 -26.81 22.42 30.92
C ILE A 13 -26.64 23.16 29.60
N ASP A 14 -25.48 23.06 28.95
CA ASP A 14 -25.27 23.41 27.53
C ASP A 14 -23.92 22.87 27.01
N ALA A 15 -23.42 21.78 27.60
CA ALA A 15 -22.42 20.95 26.92
C ALA A 15 -23.20 19.93 26.08
N ASP A 16 -23.62 20.34 24.89
CA ASP A 16 -24.24 19.44 23.91
C ASP A 16 -23.25 18.30 23.58
N PRO A 17 -23.52 17.05 23.97
CA PRO A 17 -22.62 15.92 23.72
C PRO A 17 -22.61 15.47 22.25
N PHE A 18 -23.40 16.12 21.38
CA PHE A 18 -23.61 15.72 20.00
C PHE A 18 -22.82 16.55 18.97
N ASP A 19 -22.01 17.53 19.39
CA ASP A 19 -21.16 18.33 18.48
C ASP A 19 -19.84 17.65 18.09
N ASP A 20 -19.70 16.35 18.36
CA ASP A 20 -18.51 15.56 17.98
C ASP A 20 -18.64 14.93 16.57
N SER A 21 -19.79 15.08 15.90
CA SER A 21 -20.16 14.26 14.75
C SER A 21 -20.18 14.98 13.39
N ARG A 22 -19.63 16.20 13.30
CA ARG A 22 -19.47 16.92 12.02
C ARG A 22 -18.13 17.65 11.97
N MET A 23 -17.04 16.90 11.85
CA MET A 23 -15.80 17.47 11.31
C MET A 23 -16.15 18.25 10.05
N GLY A 24 -15.85 19.56 10.02
CA GLY A 24 -16.21 20.39 8.88
C GLY A 24 -15.52 19.86 7.62
N LEU A 25 -16.11 20.03 6.43
CA LEU A 25 -15.48 19.59 5.17
C LEU A 25 -14.06 20.15 5.01
N LEU A 26 -13.82 21.39 5.46
CA LEU A 26 -12.50 22.00 5.45
C LEU A 26 -11.51 21.30 6.39
N GLU A 27 -11.99 20.80 7.52
CA GLU A 27 -11.18 20.09 8.50
C GLU A 27 -10.83 18.68 7.99
N HIS A 28 -11.78 17.97 7.40
CA HIS A 28 -11.51 16.67 6.76
C HIS A 28 -10.53 16.78 5.58
N LEU A 29 -10.60 17.86 4.79
CA LEU A 29 -9.60 18.14 3.75
C LEU A 29 -8.22 18.49 4.34
N ALA A 30 -8.18 19.18 5.48
CA ALA A 30 -6.91 19.46 6.18
C ALA A 30 -6.27 18.17 6.72
N GLU A 31 -7.09 17.23 7.17
CA GLU A 31 -6.67 15.88 7.56
C GLU A 31 -6.10 15.11 6.36
N LEU A 32 -6.78 15.11 5.20
CA LEU A 32 -6.28 14.49 3.97
C LEU A 32 -4.89 15.02 3.62
N ARG A 33 -4.72 16.34 3.63
CA ARG A 33 -3.41 16.97 3.35
C ARG A 33 -2.33 16.46 4.30
N ASN A 34 -2.60 16.43 5.61
CA ASN A 34 -1.62 15.98 6.58
C ASN A 34 -1.27 14.50 6.36
N ARG A 35 -2.27 13.65 6.13
CA ARG A 35 -2.08 12.22 5.84
C ARG A 35 -1.29 11.99 4.55
N MET A 36 -1.53 12.79 3.51
CA MET A 36 -0.79 12.73 2.26
C MET A 36 0.70 13.01 2.46
N ILE A 37 1.07 13.97 3.32
CA ILE A 37 2.48 14.26 3.64
C ILE A 37 3.14 13.04 4.29
N TRP A 38 2.44 12.38 5.24
CA TRP A 38 2.93 11.14 5.87
C TRP A 38 3.08 9.99 4.87
N ILE A 39 2.12 9.84 3.95
CA ILE A 39 2.17 8.83 2.86
C ILE A 39 3.38 9.07 1.97
N VAL A 40 3.60 10.31 1.51
CA VAL A 40 4.73 10.66 0.66
C VAL A 40 6.06 10.45 1.40
N GLY A 41 6.14 10.84 2.69
CA GLY A 41 7.31 10.60 3.51
C GLY A 41 7.62 9.11 3.69
N ALA A 42 6.60 8.29 3.93
CA ALA A 42 6.75 6.84 4.04
C ALA A 42 7.17 6.19 2.72
N LEU A 43 6.63 6.65 1.59
CA LEU A 43 7.04 6.20 0.25
C LEU A 43 8.50 6.55 -0.03
N PHE A 44 8.89 7.79 0.25
CA PHE A 44 10.28 8.22 0.06
C PHE A 44 11.24 7.39 0.92
N PHE A 45 10.90 7.19 2.20
CA PHE A 45 11.66 6.33 3.10
C PHE A 45 11.74 4.88 2.58
N GLY A 46 10.60 4.31 2.16
CA GLY A 46 10.54 2.95 1.61
C GLY A 46 11.41 2.79 0.36
N ILE A 47 11.42 3.78 -0.53
CA ILE A 47 12.28 3.80 -1.72
C ILE A 47 13.75 3.82 -1.32
N VAL A 48 14.16 4.70 -0.41
CA VAL A 48 15.55 4.79 0.06
C VAL A 48 16.02 3.47 0.67
N VAL A 49 15.19 2.84 1.50
CA VAL A 49 15.47 1.52 2.07
C VAL A 49 15.58 0.45 0.99
N SER A 50 14.73 0.52 -0.04
CA SER A 50 14.68 -0.48 -1.10
C SER A 50 15.93 -0.52 -1.96
N ILE A 51 16.72 0.57 -2.05
CA ILE A 51 17.98 0.62 -2.81
C ILE A 51 18.92 -0.53 -2.42
N ALA A 52 19.01 -0.85 -1.13
CA ALA A 52 19.87 -1.91 -0.62
C ALA A 52 19.43 -3.33 -1.05
N PHE A 53 18.19 -3.49 -1.51
CA PHE A 53 17.58 -4.79 -1.81
C PHE A 53 17.18 -4.96 -3.28
N VAL A 54 17.43 -3.98 -4.16
CA VAL A 54 17.00 -4.05 -5.57
C VAL A 54 17.64 -5.24 -6.30
N GLU A 55 18.96 -5.40 -6.20
CA GLU A 55 19.68 -6.47 -6.88
C GLU A 55 19.20 -7.89 -6.49
N PRO A 56 19.11 -8.26 -5.19
CA PRO A 56 18.62 -9.58 -4.82
C PRO A 56 17.16 -9.80 -5.22
N VAL A 57 16.34 -8.76 -5.21
CA VAL A 57 14.94 -8.85 -5.66
C VAL A 57 14.84 -9.08 -7.16
N ILE A 58 15.66 -8.40 -7.97
CA ILE A 58 15.71 -8.64 -9.42
C ILE A 58 16.09 -10.10 -9.67
N ALA A 59 17.15 -10.61 -9.03
CA ALA A 59 17.56 -12.00 -9.17
C ALA A 59 16.41 -12.97 -8.83
N PHE A 60 15.71 -12.72 -7.72
CA PHE A 60 14.58 -13.52 -7.26
C PHE A 60 13.38 -13.52 -8.23
N ILE A 61 13.02 -12.36 -8.80
CA ILE A 61 11.91 -12.28 -9.77
C ILE A 61 12.29 -12.93 -11.11
N THR A 62 13.57 -12.91 -11.48
CA THR A 62 14.05 -13.48 -12.75
C THR A 62 14.32 -14.98 -12.70
N GLU A 63 14.49 -15.56 -11.52
CA GLU A 63 14.72 -16.99 -11.29
C GLU A 63 13.74 -17.91 -12.07
N PRO A 64 12.40 -17.73 -12.00
CA PRO A 64 11.45 -18.56 -12.76
C PRO A 64 11.61 -18.45 -14.28
N VAL A 65 12.08 -17.31 -14.80
CA VAL A 65 12.33 -17.13 -16.24
C VAL A 65 13.58 -17.89 -16.66
N THR A 66 14.63 -17.83 -15.84
CA THR A 66 15.91 -18.50 -16.12
C THR A 66 15.89 -20.00 -15.86
N SER A 67 15.09 -20.49 -14.91
CA SER A 67 14.97 -21.93 -14.60
C SER A 67 14.05 -22.68 -15.57
N ALA A 68 13.12 -21.98 -16.22
CA ALA A 68 12.26 -22.54 -17.26
C ALA A 68 12.96 -22.75 -18.62
N GLY A 69 14.27 -22.48 -18.73
CA GLY A 69 15.07 -22.76 -19.93
C GLY A 69 16.24 -21.81 -20.16
N GLY A 70 17.10 -21.60 -19.15
CA GLY A 70 18.20 -20.64 -19.18
C GLY A 70 19.52 -21.20 -18.65
N SER A 71 20.13 -22.12 -19.39
CA SER A 71 21.58 -22.35 -19.35
C SER A 71 22.29 -21.33 -20.25
N GLU A 72 23.61 -21.16 -20.10
CA GLU A 72 24.43 -20.12 -20.76
C GLU A 72 24.36 -20.09 -22.30
N THR A 73 23.70 -21.08 -22.92
CA THR A 73 23.48 -21.26 -24.36
C THR A 73 22.03 -21.11 -24.82
N ASP A 74 21.08 -20.71 -23.96
CA ASP A 74 19.65 -20.73 -24.29
C ASP A 74 19.10 -19.43 -24.94
N PRO A 75 18.16 -19.55 -25.89
CA PRO A 75 17.44 -18.43 -26.50
C PRO A 75 16.49 -17.67 -25.55
N ASN A 76 16.33 -18.12 -24.30
CA ASN A 76 15.45 -17.55 -23.29
C ASN A 76 16.18 -16.63 -22.28
N LYS A 77 17.43 -16.24 -22.57
CA LYS A 77 18.19 -15.31 -21.74
C LYS A 77 17.53 -13.93 -21.74
N LEU A 78 17.35 -13.36 -20.54
CA LEU A 78 16.96 -11.96 -20.40
C LEU A 78 18.08 -11.07 -20.95
N ILE A 79 17.79 -10.41 -22.07
CA ILE A 79 18.69 -9.45 -22.71
C ILE A 79 18.12 -8.03 -22.59
N ALA A 80 18.96 -7.07 -22.26
CA ALA A 80 18.63 -5.66 -22.41
C ALA A 80 18.73 -5.30 -23.89
N ILE A 81 17.63 -4.84 -24.49
CA ILE A 81 17.57 -4.50 -25.92
C ILE A 81 18.03 -3.04 -26.11
N GLY A 82 17.60 -2.16 -25.21
CA GLY A 82 17.99 -0.76 -25.15
C GLY A 82 19.09 -0.50 -24.11
N PRO A 83 19.96 0.52 -24.33
CA PRO A 83 21.03 0.88 -23.38
C PRO A 83 20.48 1.38 -22.04
N THR A 84 19.25 1.87 -22.02
CA THR A 84 18.57 2.40 -20.83
C THR A 84 17.72 1.34 -20.10
N ASP A 85 17.50 0.17 -20.68
CA ASP A 85 16.54 -0.83 -20.15
C ASP A 85 16.92 -1.25 -18.73
N THR A 86 18.19 -1.55 -18.50
CA THR A 86 18.70 -1.95 -17.19
C THR A 86 18.46 -0.87 -16.13
N ILE A 87 18.63 0.40 -16.49
CA ILE A 87 18.40 1.53 -15.59
C ILE A 87 16.90 1.65 -15.28
N PHE A 88 16.04 1.55 -16.30
CA PHE A 88 14.58 1.61 -16.11
C PHE A 88 14.06 0.44 -15.27
N VAL A 89 14.55 -0.78 -15.48
CA VAL A 89 14.19 -1.95 -14.68
C VAL A 89 14.64 -1.74 -13.24
N PHE A 90 15.87 -1.28 -13.02
CA PHE A 90 16.37 -0.98 -11.67
C PHE A 90 15.46 0.01 -10.94
N PHE A 91 15.17 1.17 -11.54
CA PHE A 91 14.27 2.15 -10.93
C PHE A 91 12.86 1.60 -10.73
N LYS A 92 12.30 0.88 -11.71
CA LYS A 92 10.95 0.30 -11.61
C LYS A 92 10.85 -0.67 -10.43
N VAL A 93 11.82 -1.56 -10.27
CA VAL A 93 11.85 -2.51 -9.16
C VAL A 93 12.06 -1.79 -7.83
N MET A 94 12.97 -0.82 -7.79
CA MET A 94 13.20 0.04 -6.62
C MET A 94 11.91 0.73 -6.15
N PHE A 95 11.15 1.33 -7.07
CA PHE A 95 9.89 2.01 -6.76
C PHE A 95 8.84 1.02 -6.25
N VAL A 96 8.67 -0.13 -6.91
CA VAL A 96 7.71 -1.16 -6.48
C VAL A 96 8.06 -1.70 -5.10
N MET A 97 9.33 -2.01 -4.85
CA MET A 97 9.82 -2.42 -3.54
C MET A 97 9.61 -1.33 -2.49
N GLY A 98 9.83 -0.06 -2.85
CA GLY A 98 9.60 1.06 -1.95
C GLY A 98 8.15 1.16 -1.50
N VAL A 99 7.20 0.91 -2.41
CA VAL A 99 5.78 0.82 -2.09
C VAL A 99 5.48 -0.38 -1.18
N ILE A 100 6.07 -1.55 -1.44
CA ILE A 100 5.94 -2.75 -0.59
C ILE A 100 6.39 -2.46 0.84
N VAL A 101 7.56 -1.82 1.01
CA VAL A 101 8.10 -1.43 2.32
C VAL A 101 7.23 -0.37 3.00
N ALA A 102 6.70 0.59 2.25
CA ALA A 102 5.82 1.64 2.76
C ALA A 102 4.38 1.15 3.08
N MET A 103 4.00 -0.03 2.60
CA MET A 103 2.63 -0.55 2.65
C MET A 103 1.98 -0.54 4.04
N PRO A 104 2.69 -0.87 5.15
CA PRO A 104 2.16 -0.75 6.51
C PRO A 104 1.61 0.64 6.83
N VAL A 105 2.35 1.68 6.45
CA VAL A 105 1.97 3.07 6.68
C VAL A 105 0.88 3.50 5.72
N LEU A 106 0.96 3.11 4.44
CA LEU A 106 -0.05 3.44 3.43
C LEU A 106 -1.44 2.96 3.85
N VAL A 107 -1.58 1.68 4.18
CA VAL A 107 -2.86 1.09 4.59
C VAL A 107 -3.38 1.73 5.87
N TYR A 108 -2.50 1.93 6.87
CA TYR A 108 -2.89 2.59 8.11
C TYR A 108 -3.46 3.99 7.85
N GLN A 109 -2.78 4.81 7.03
CA GLN A 109 -3.24 6.16 6.77
C GLN A 109 -4.51 6.23 5.91
N ILE A 110 -4.71 5.28 5.00
CA ILE A 110 -5.96 5.15 4.24
C ILE A 110 -7.12 4.79 5.19
N ILE A 111 -6.95 3.77 6.03
CA ILE A 111 -7.99 3.34 6.97
C ILE A 111 -8.31 4.47 7.96
N ALA A 112 -7.28 5.14 8.47
CA ALA A 112 -7.46 6.22 9.41
C ALA A 112 -8.10 7.47 8.78
N PHE A 113 -7.93 7.70 7.47
CA PHE A 113 -8.66 8.73 6.73
C PHE A 113 -10.15 8.41 6.56
N ILE A 114 -10.49 7.13 6.40
CA ILE A 114 -11.89 6.67 6.25
C ILE A 114 -12.60 6.63 7.62
N ALA A 115 -11.87 6.30 8.68
CA ALA A 115 -12.39 6.17 10.05
C ALA A 115 -13.29 7.30 10.59
N PRO A 116 -13.05 8.61 10.34
CA PRO A 116 -13.95 9.68 10.82
C PRO A 116 -15.36 9.62 10.22
N GLY A 117 -15.55 8.96 9.07
CA GLY A 117 -16.87 8.79 8.45
C GLY A 117 -17.68 7.59 8.96
N LEU A 118 -17.15 6.81 9.90
CA LEU A 118 -17.74 5.55 10.38
C LEU A 118 -18.28 5.66 11.80
N TYR A 119 -19.24 4.81 12.13
CA TYR A 119 -19.71 4.71 13.51
C TYR A 119 -18.60 4.19 14.44
N PRO A 120 -18.56 4.60 15.72
CA PRO A 120 -17.50 4.22 16.66
C PRO A 120 -17.28 2.70 16.81
N HIS A 121 -18.36 1.92 16.65
CA HIS A 121 -18.31 0.46 16.73
C HIS A 121 -17.75 -0.19 15.45
N GLU A 122 -17.88 0.44 14.28
CA GLU A 122 -17.35 -0.04 13.00
C GLU A 122 -15.85 0.29 12.85
N LYS A 123 -15.42 1.42 13.43
CA LYS A 123 -14.02 1.83 13.47
C LYS A 123 -13.11 0.72 14.02
N ARG A 124 -13.53 0.04 15.10
CA ARG A 124 -12.77 -1.08 15.70
C ARG A 124 -12.62 -2.25 14.72
N SER A 125 -13.67 -2.60 13.98
CA SER A 125 -13.63 -3.67 12.97
C SER A 125 -12.67 -3.33 11.84
N LEU A 126 -12.63 -2.06 11.41
CA LEU A 126 -11.74 -1.61 10.34
C LEU A 126 -10.26 -1.69 10.75
N PHE A 127 -9.93 -1.32 12.00
CA PHE A 127 -8.57 -1.50 12.53
C PHE A 127 -8.20 -2.97 12.74
N LEU A 128 -9.15 -3.83 13.11
CA LEU A 128 -8.93 -5.27 13.24
C LEU A 128 -8.68 -5.94 11.88
N LEU A 129 -9.20 -5.36 10.79
CA LEU A 129 -9.00 -5.83 9.42
C LEU A 129 -7.61 -5.48 8.85
N LEU A 130 -6.90 -4.50 9.43
CA LEU A 130 -5.56 -4.08 9.00
C LEU A 130 -4.53 -5.23 8.87
N PRO A 131 -4.36 -6.15 9.86
CA PRO A 131 -3.50 -7.32 9.68
C PRO A 131 -3.97 -8.24 8.54
N GLY A 132 -5.28 -8.35 8.30
CA GLY A 132 -5.83 -9.11 7.17
C GLY A 132 -5.40 -8.53 5.82
N VAL A 133 -5.41 -7.20 5.69
CA VAL A 133 -4.91 -6.51 4.49
C VAL A 133 -3.41 -6.75 4.29
N MET A 134 -2.62 -6.74 5.36
CA MET A 134 -1.18 -7.03 5.27
C MET A 134 -0.92 -8.46 4.80
N VAL A 135 -1.62 -9.43 5.41
CA VAL A 135 -1.51 -10.85 5.02
C VAL A 135 -1.92 -11.03 3.57
N LEU A 136 -3.02 -10.41 3.13
CA LEU A 136 -3.48 -10.50 1.75
C LEU A 136 -2.51 -9.82 0.77
N PHE A 137 -1.88 -8.70 1.16
CA PHE A 137 -0.90 -8.02 0.34
C PHE A 137 0.36 -8.87 0.12
N PHE A 138 0.97 -9.38 1.19
CA PHE A 138 2.14 -10.27 1.07
C PHE A 138 1.76 -11.60 0.41
N GLY A 139 0.58 -12.13 0.69
CA GLY A 139 0.04 -13.31 0.02
C GLY A 139 -0.16 -13.09 -1.48
N GLY A 140 -0.66 -11.91 -1.88
CA GLY A 140 -0.79 -11.51 -3.27
C GLY A 140 0.56 -11.33 -3.98
N ALA A 141 1.53 -10.71 -3.31
CA ALA A 141 2.90 -10.58 -3.83
C ALA A 141 3.56 -11.96 -4.02
N ALA A 142 3.41 -12.87 -3.07
CA ALA A 142 3.89 -14.24 -3.18
C ALA A 142 3.17 -15.00 -4.30
N PHE A 143 1.84 -14.89 -4.39
CA PHE A 143 1.05 -15.50 -5.46
C PHE A 143 1.46 -15.01 -6.85
N ALA A 144 1.69 -13.70 -7.00
CA ALA A 144 2.15 -13.11 -8.25
C ALA A 144 3.48 -13.72 -8.71
N ASN A 145 4.43 -13.90 -7.78
CA ASN A 145 5.75 -14.45 -8.11
C ASN A 145 5.73 -15.97 -8.34
N PHE A 146 5.12 -16.73 -7.42
CA PHE A 146 5.23 -18.19 -7.42
C PHE A 146 4.20 -18.90 -8.29
N VAL A 147 3.06 -18.26 -8.58
CA VAL A 147 1.98 -18.90 -9.35
C VAL A 147 1.76 -18.17 -10.66
N MET A 148 1.47 -16.86 -10.60
CA MET A 148 1.09 -16.12 -11.80
C MET A 148 2.23 -16.00 -12.82
N LEU A 149 3.43 -15.64 -12.37
CA LEU A 149 4.59 -15.44 -13.23
C LEU A 149 5.02 -16.72 -13.99
N PRO A 150 5.25 -17.89 -13.36
CA PRO A 150 5.62 -19.10 -14.10
C PRO A 150 4.52 -19.58 -15.04
N VAL A 151 3.24 -19.47 -14.65
CA VAL A 151 2.12 -19.81 -15.54
C VAL A 151 2.09 -18.88 -16.76
N ALA A 152 2.28 -17.58 -16.57
CA ALA A 152 2.32 -16.60 -17.66
C ALA A 152 3.51 -16.84 -18.61
N VAL A 153 4.71 -17.07 -18.05
CA VAL A 153 5.91 -17.36 -18.86
C VAL A 153 5.76 -18.67 -19.62
N GLY A 154 5.27 -19.72 -18.97
CA GLY A 154 5.00 -20.99 -19.63
C GLY A 154 3.95 -20.85 -20.74
N PHE A 155 2.88 -20.09 -20.52
CA PHE A 155 1.91 -19.78 -21.58
C PHE A 155 2.56 -19.04 -22.76
N LEU A 156 3.29 -17.95 -22.50
CA LEU A 156 3.92 -17.14 -23.55
C LEU A 156 4.94 -17.92 -24.39
N GLN A 157 5.71 -18.82 -23.77
CA GLN A 157 6.69 -19.66 -24.47
C GLN A 157 6.02 -20.72 -25.36
N ASN A 158 4.95 -21.35 -24.88
CA ASN A 158 4.23 -22.38 -25.64
C ASN A 158 3.25 -21.79 -26.67
N PHE A 159 2.84 -20.53 -26.51
CA PHE A 159 1.87 -19.87 -27.40
C PHE A 159 2.30 -19.82 -28.87
N LEU A 160 3.60 -19.77 -29.15
CA LEU A 160 4.15 -19.82 -30.52
C LEU A 160 4.47 -21.24 -31.00
N GLY A 161 4.67 -22.20 -30.08
CA GLY A 161 4.92 -23.60 -30.45
C GLY A 161 3.70 -24.24 -31.11
N ASP A 162 2.50 -23.97 -30.57
CA ASP A 162 1.23 -24.53 -31.06
C ASP A 162 0.75 -23.89 -32.40
N VAL A 163 1.40 -22.81 -32.85
CA VAL A 163 1.07 -22.09 -34.10
C VAL A 163 2.00 -22.47 -35.26
N ILE A 164 3.18 -23.03 -34.96
CA ILE A 164 4.23 -23.33 -35.95
C ILE A 164 4.25 -24.84 -36.31
N ASP A 165 3.48 -25.69 -35.60
CA ASP A 165 3.22 -27.09 -35.96
C ASP A 165 1.91 -27.29 -36.74
#